data_AF-A0A7S4IB35-F1
#
_entry.id   AF-A0A7S4IB35-F1
#
_cell.length_a   1.000
_cell.length_b   1.000
_cell.length_c   1.000
_cell.angle_alpha   90.00
_cell.angle_beta   90.00
_cell.angle_gamma   90.00
#
_symmetry.space_group_name_H-M   'P 1'
#
loop_
_entity.id
_entity.type
_entity.pdbx_description
1 polymer ?
#
loop_
_entity_poly.entity_id
_entity_poly.type
_entity_poly.pdbx_seq_one_letter_code
_entity_poly.pdbx_strand_id
1 'polypeptide(L)'
;SGEIDTTVDDSSFVVSGGFVEFDGTSRLTWRNSLLGVSAGDMVTKGNSLVSFDQSEIQVSGGGLRFLDQSDVSFSFSDIRVTLGSMNFHDDAIVNLVDSTVHIENGDMQFG
;
A
#
# COMPACT_ATOMS: atom_id res chain seq x y z
N SER A 1 11.06 -22.33 -4.27
CA SER A 1 10.92 -20.88 -4.06
C SER A 1 10.48 -20.30 -5.39
N GLY A 2 9.20 -19.94 -5.50
CA GLY A 2 8.68 -19.24 -6.67
C GLY A 2 8.54 -17.77 -6.31
N GLU A 3 9.26 -16.92 -7.02
CA GLU A 3 8.97 -15.49 -7.04
C GLU A 3 7.70 -15.31 -7.86
N ILE A 4 6.71 -14.61 -7.31
CA ILE A 4 5.50 -14.26 -8.04
C ILE A 4 5.66 -12.83 -8.51
N ASP A 5 5.75 -12.64 -9.83
CA ASP A 5 5.66 -11.34 -10.49
C ASP A 5 4.23 -11.09 -10.94
N THR A 6 3.63 -10.00 -10.50
CA THR A 6 2.28 -9.60 -10.93
C THR A 6 2.25 -8.12 -11.29
N THR A 7 1.54 -7.80 -12.37
CA THR A 7 1.24 -6.41 -12.75
C THR A 7 -0.27 -6.21 -12.80
N VAL A 8 -0.72 -5.11 -12.21
CA VAL A 8 -2.06 -4.55 -12.36
C VAL A 8 -1.90 -3.24 -13.12
N ASP A 9 -2.59 -3.10 -14.25
CA ASP A 9 -2.45 -1.95 -15.14
C ASP A 9 -3.84 -1.47 -15.55
N ASP A 10 -4.04 -0.16 -15.59
CA ASP A 10 -5.29 0.52 -15.98
C ASP A 10 -6.54 -0.13 -15.35
N SER A 11 -6.52 -0.29 -14.03
CA SER A 11 -7.50 -1.09 -13.29
C SER A 11 -7.97 -0.42 -12.01
N SER A 12 -9.15 -0.85 -11.53
CA SER A 12 -9.70 -0.44 -10.23
C SER A 12 -9.98 -1.68 -9.38
N PHE A 13 -9.37 -1.73 -8.20
CA PHE A 13 -9.55 -2.80 -7.23
C PHE A 13 -10.06 -2.21 -5.92
N VAL A 14 -11.28 -2.59 -5.53
CA VAL A 14 -11.95 -2.01 -4.35
C VAL A 14 -12.45 -3.12 -3.42
N VAL A 15 -12.12 -2.99 -2.14
CA VAL A 15 -12.53 -3.90 -1.06
C VAL A 15 -13.31 -3.12 0.00
N SER A 16 -14.43 -3.68 0.46
CA SER A 16 -15.28 -3.11 1.51
C SER A 16 -15.49 -4.11 2.65
N GLY A 17 -15.07 -3.74 3.86
CA GLY A 17 -15.18 -4.55 5.08
C GLY A 17 -14.17 -5.69 5.19
N GLY A 18 -13.17 -5.73 4.30
CA GLY A 18 -12.13 -6.77 4.24
C GLY A 18 -10.72 -6.19 4.20
N PHE A 19 -9.72 -7.06 4.02
CA PHE A 19 -8.32 -6.67 3.95
C PHE A 19 -7.72 -6.96 2.57
N VAL A 20 -6.72 -6.17 2.20
CA VAL A 20 -5.81 -6.44 1.10
C VAL A 20 -4.44 -6.71 1.70
N GLU A 21 -3.87 -7.86 1.40
CA GLU A 21 -2.57 -8.27 1.93
C GLU A 21 -1.64 -8.69 0.81
N PHE A 22 -0.42 -8.13 0.81
CA PHE A 22 0.71 -8.57 0.03
C PHE A 22 1.75 -9.17 0.99
N ASP A 23 2.04 -10.46 0.83
CA ASP A 23 2.87 -11.24 1.76
C ASP A 23 3.82 -12.18 1.00
N GLY A 24 4.86 -12.65 1.70
CA GLY A 24 5.85 -13.59 1.22
C GLY A 24 6.83 -12.99 0.22
N THR A 25 7.53 -13.85 -0.51
CA THR A 25 8.43 -13.44 -1.59
C THR A 25 7.65 -13.13 -2.85
N SER A 26 7.20 -11.87 -2.96
CA SER A 26 6.36 -11.40 -4.06
C SER A 26 6.89 -10.11 -4.67
N ARG A 27 6.62 -9.92 -5.95
CA ARG A 27 6.88 -8.71 -6.72
C ARG A 27 5.58 -8.24 -7.36
N LEU A 28 5.12 -7.06 -6.97
CA LEU A 28 3.86 -6.51 -7.44
C LEU A 28 4.07 -5.10 -7.99
N THR A 29 3.48 -4.84 -9.15
CA THR A 29 3.47 -3.51 -9.75
C THR A 29 2.06 -3.08 -10.11
N TRP A 30 1.64 -1.92 -9.63
CA TRP A 30 0.42 -1.22 -10.01
C TRP A 30 0.79 -0.04 -10.90
N ARG A 31 0.13 0.09 -12.04
CA ARG A 31 0.30 1.22 -12.97
C ARG A 31 -1.06 1.80 -13.31
N ASN A 32 -1.17 3.13 -13.30
CA ASN A 32 -2.39 3.82 -13.73
C ASN A 32 -3.66 3.26 -13.06
N SER A 33 -3.57 2.87 -11.79
CA SER A 33 -4.60 2.05 -11.15
C SER A 33 -5.08 2.64 -9.83
N LEU A 34 -6.28 2.25 -9.42
CA LEU A 34 -6.87 2.56 -8.11
C LEU A 34 -6.87 1.32 -7.22
N LEU A 35 -6.32 1.45 -6.01
CA LEU A 35 -6.47 0.48 -4.92
C LEU A 35 -7.23 1.11 -3.75
N GLY A 36 -8.49 0.70 -3.58
CA GLY A 36 -9.38 1.21 -2.53
C GLY A 36 -9.71 0.15 -1.47
N VAL A 37 -9.55 0.50 -0.20
CA VAL A 37 -9.98 -0.31 0.94
C VAL A 37 -10.84 0.54 1.88
N SER A 38 -12.01 0.04 2.24
CA SER A 38 -12.92 0.71 3.17
C SER A 38 -13.32 -0.24 4.31
N ALA A 39 -13.40 0.28 5.53
CA ALA A 39 -13.67 -0.46 6.75
C ALA A 39 -12.76 -1.70 6.91
N GLY A 40 -11.47 -1.54 6.60
CA GLY A 40 -10.49 -2.60 6.66
C GLY A 40 -9.09 -2.12 6.27
N ASP A 41 -8.16 -3.05 6.15
CA ASP A 41 -6.73 -2.77 6.12
C ASP A 41 -6.08 -3.10 4.78
N MET A 42 -5.09 -2.30 4.40
CA MET A 42 -4.12 -2.65 3.37
C MET A 42 -2.77 -2.91 4.05
N VAL A 43 -2.22 -4.10 3.86
CA VAL A 43 -1.00 -4.55 4.52
C VAL A 43 0.00 -5.07 3.50
N THR A 44 1.23 -4.57 3.56
CA THR A 44 2.38 -5.15 2.87
C THR A 44 3.35 -5.67 3.93
N LYS A 45 3.74 -6.94 3.83
CA LYS A 45 4.59 -7.62 4.81
C LYS A 45 5.41 -8.75 4.16
N GLY A 46 6.27 -9.40 4.94
CA GLY A 46 7.24 -10.37 4.42
C GLY A 46 8.30 -9.73 3.51
N ASN A 47 9.05 -10.56 2.79
CA ASN A 47 10.07 -10.11 1.83
C ASN A 47 9.44 -9.78 0.47
N SER A 48 8.58 -8.77 0.46
CA SER A 48 7.80 -8.33 -0.70
C SER A 48 8.37 -7.05 -1.31
N LEU A 49 8.36 -6.96 -2.64
CA LEU A 49 8.63 -5.73 -3.38
C LEU A 49 7.34 -5.24 -4.06
N VAL A 50 6.79 -4.12 -3.61
CA VAL A 50 5.55 -3.56 -4.15
C VAL A 50 5.80 -2.18 -4.73
N SER A 51 5.28 -1.92 -5.93
CA SER A 51 5.46 -0.65 -6.63
C SER A 51 4.13 -0.13 -7.13
N PHE A 52 3.90 1.16 -6.94
CA PHE A 52 2.78 1.92 -7.45
C PHE A 52 3.32 3.05 -8.33
N ASP A 53 2.94 3.09 -9.59
CA ASP A 53 3.30 4.15 -10.53
C ASP A 53 2.03 4.79 -11.09
N GLN A 54 1.93 6.11 -11.03
CA GLN A 54 0.76 6.87 -11.48
C GLN A 54 -0.56 6.31 -10.92
N SER A 55 -0.56 5.92 -9.65
CA SER A 55 -1.67 5.18 -9.05
C SER A 55 -2.25 5.91 -7.85
N GLU A 56 -3.49 5.58 -7.51
CA GLU A 56 -4.19 6.12 -6.36
C GLU A 56 -4.44 5.02 -5.32
N ILE A 57 -4.11 5.29 -4.07
CA ILE A 57 -4.31 4.38 -2.95
C ILE A 57 -5.22 5.04 -1.94
N GLN A 58 -6.38 4.45 -1.67
CA GLN A 58 -7.35 4.97 -0.73
C GLN A 58 -7.62 3.94 0.38
N VAL A 59 -7.37 4.32 1.63
CA VAL A 59 -7.74 3.51 2.80
C VAL A 59 -8.64 4.33 3.71
N SER A 60 -9.82 3.81 4.04
CA SER A 60 -10.78 4.51 4.90
C SER A 60 -11.32 3.62 6.02
N GLY A 61 -11.36 4.15 7.25
CA GLY A 61 -11.88 3.40 8.41
C GLY A 61 -11.02 2.21 8.85
N GLY A 62 -9.75 2.19 8.44
CA GLY A 62 -8.77 1.16 8.75
C GLY A 62 -7.34 1.67 8.52
N GLY A 63 -6.36 0.78 8.35
CA GLY A 63 -4.95 1.14 8.30
C GLY A 63 -4.24 0.74 7.02
N LEU A 64 -3.29 1.59 6.60
CA LEU A 64 -2.26 1.25 5.62
C LEU A 64 -0.98 0.88 6.39
N ARG A 65 -0.50 -0.36 6.26
CA ARG A 65 0.60 -0.88 7.09
C ARG A 65 1.70 -1.49 6.24
N PHE A 66 2.93 -1.14 6.59
CA PHE A 66 4.15 -1.67 6.00
C PHE A 66 4.96 -2.34 7.13
N LEU A 67 5.20 -3.64 7.01
CA LEU A 67 5.75 -4.50 8.06
C LEU A 67 6.93 -5.34 7.53
N ASP A 68 7.65 -6.02 8.41
CA ASP A 68 8.77 -6.93 8.11
C ASP A 68 9.83 -6.32 7.15
N GLN A 69 10.45 -7.11 6.26
CA GLN A 69 11.41 -6.65 5.23
C GLN A 69 10.73 -6.22 3.91
N SER A 70 9.55 -5.58 3.99
CA SER A 70 8.87 -5.12 2.77
C SER A 70 9.55 -3.88 2.17
N ASP A 71 9.66 -3.84 0.84
CA ASP A 71 10.12 -2.66 0.09
C ASP A 71 8.96 -2.16 -0.78
N VAL A 72 8.45 -0.97 -0.45
CA VAL A 72 7.33 -0.36 -1.16
C VAL A 72 7.75 0.95 -1.80
N SER A 73 7.40 1.13 -3.06
CA SER A 73 7.68 2.36 -3.81
C SER A 73 6.39 2.95 -4.39
N PHE A 74 6.29 4.27 -4.31
CA PHE A 74 5.25 5.07 -4.92
C PHE A 74 5.89 6.13 -5.80
N SER A 75 5.47 6.20 -7.05
CA SER A 75 5.97 7.09 -8.09
C SER A 75 4.78 7.80 -8.72
N PHE A 76 4.78 9.15 -8.75
CA PHE A 76 3.67 9.95 -9.28
C PHE A 76 2.29 9.55 -8.75
N SER A 77 2.22 9.14 -7.48
CA SER A 77 1.05 8.50 -6.90
C SER A 77 0.44 9.33 -5.77
N ASP A 78 -0.86 9.18 -5.57
CA ASP A 78 -1.60 9.81 -4.49
C ASP A 78 -2.06 8.76 -3.47
N ILE A 79 -1.70 8.96 -2.21
CA ILE A 79 -2.06 8.07 -1.11
C ILE A 79 -2.94 8.82 -0.14
N ARG A 80 -4.12 8.27 0.15
CA ARG A 80 -5.12 8.88 1.02
C ARG A 80 -5.56 7.92 2.10
N VAL A 81 -5.34 8.30 3.36
CA VAL A 81 -5.81 7.57 4.53
C VAL A 81 -6.81 8.46 5.28
N THR A 82 -8.04 7.97 5.46
CA THR A 82 -9.12 8.71 6.15
C THR A 82 -9.68 7.89 7.31
N LEU A 83 -9.86 8.49 8.49
CA LEU A 83 -10.36 7.76 9.69
C LEU A 83 -9.51 6.51 9.97
N GLY A 84 -8.18 6.67 9.99
CA GLY A 84 -7.25 5.56 9.91
C GLY A 84 -5.79 5.98 10.12
N SER A 85 -4.87 5.02 10.12
CA SER A 85 -3.45 5.27 10.38
C SER A 85 -2.58 4.71 9.27
N MET A 86 -1.49 5.40 8.94
CA MET A 86 -0.39 4.85 8.14
C MET A 86 0.73 4.42 9.08
N ASN A 87 1.13 3.15 9.04
CA ASN A 87 2.09 2.58 9.98
C ASN A 87 3.27 1.96 9.25
N PHE A 88 4.47 2.25 9.74
CA PHE A 88 5.74 1.70 9.29
C PHE A 88 6.39 0.96 10.46
N HIS A 89 6.67 -0.33 10.27
CA HIS A 89 7.26 -1.19 11.30
C HIS A 89 8.39 -2.06 10.77
N ASP A 90 9.19 -2.56 11.73
CA ASP A 90 10.30 -3.48 11.50
C ASP A 90 11.35 -2.92 10.52
N ASP A 91 11.68 -3.68 9.48
CA ASP A 91 12.69 -3.31 8.47
C ASP A 91 12.04 -2.73 7.19
N ALA A 92 10.77 -2.33 7.27
CA ALA A 92 10.02 -1.91 6.08
C ALA A 92 10.61 -0.61 5.50
N ILE A 93 10.81 -0.61 4.19
CA ILE A 93 11.28 0.55 3.43
C ILE A 93 10.14 1.06 2.58
N VAL A 94 9.84 2.35 2.70
CA VAL A 94 8.85 3.01 1.84
C VAL A 94 9.43 4.24 1.17
N ASN A 95 9.45 4.20 -0.16
CA ASN A 95 9.99 5.23 -1.03
C ASN A 95 8.85 6.01 -1.70
N LEU A 96 8.87 7.33 -1.57
CA LEU A 96 7.91 8.24 -2.19
C LEU A 96 8.66 9.15 -3.18
N VAL A 97 8.33 9.06 -4.46
CA VAL A 97 8.91 9.88 -5.53
C VAL A 97 7.77 10.62 -6.22
N ASP A 98 7.85 11.96 -6.23
CA ASP A 98 6.83 12.84 -6.82
C ASP A 98 5.39 12.45 -6.45
N SER A 99 5.20 12.00 -5.20
CA SER A 99 3.96 11.42 -4.69
C SER A 99 3.47 12.21 -3.49
N THR A 100 2.15 12.16 -3.25
CA THR A 100 1.53 12.87 -2.13
C THR A 100 0.92 11.90 -1.13
N VAL A 101 1.05 12.21 0.15
CA VAL A 101 0.37 11.49 1.23
C VAL A 101 -0.59 12.44 1.94
N HIS A 102 -1.88 12.06 1.95
CA HIS A 102 -2.95 12.76 2.64
C HIS A 102 -3.47 11.89 3.78
N ILE A 103 -3.40 12.41 5.01
CA ILE A 103 -3.98 11.75 6.18
C ILE A 103 -5.02 12.67 6.79
N GLU A 104 -6.26 12.18 6.89
CA GLU A 104 -7.40 12.92 7.43
C GLU A 104 -8.02 12.16 8.59
N ASN A 105 -8.15 12.82 9.74
CA ASN A 105 -8.69 12.23 10.97
C ASN A 105 -7.97 10.92 11.36
N GLY A 106 -6.64 10.97 11.31
CA GLY A 106 -5.74 9.83 11.37
C GLY A 106 -4.32 10.25 11.70
N ASP A 107 -3.39 9.30 11.74
CA ASP A 107 -2.00 9.57 12.09
C ASP A 107 -0.93 8.79 11.31
N MET A 108 0.22 9.44 11.28
CA MET A 108 1.59 9.02 10.97
C MET A 108 2.30 8.19 12.06
N GLN A 109 2.46 6.87 11.96
CA GLN A 109 3.21 6.12 12.98
C GLN A 109 4.46 5.42 12.42
N PHE A 110 5.58 5.58 13.14
CA PHE A 110 6.86 4.91 12.89
C PHE A 110 7.26 4.16 14.17
N GLY A 111 7.51 2.85 14.10
CA GLY A 111 7.79 2.03 15.28
C GLY A 111 8.73 0.88 15.03
#